data_AF-A0A662T2C0-F1
#
_entry.id   AF-A0A662T2C0-F1
#
_cell.length_a   1.000
_cell.length_b   1.000
_cell.length_c   1.000
_cell.angle_alpha   90.00
_cell.angle_beta   90.00
_cell.angle_gamma   90.00
#
_symmetry.space_group_name_H-M   'P 1'
#
loop_
_entity.id
_entity.type
_entity.pdbx_description
1 polymer ?
#
loop_
_entity_poly.entity_id
_entity_poly.type
_entity_poly.pdbx_seq_one_letter_code
_entity_poly.pdbx_strand_id
1 'polypeptide(L)' 'LQLLERAGVEVFSGACPVVAPIENLPFSSIATNSAKAAHYIPSLSGKSVMLVSLKEIVQEFTS' A
#
# COMPACT_ATOMS: atom_id res chain seq x y z
N LEU A 1 8.35 -10.33 -2.91
CA LEU A 1 9.02 -9.07 -2.50
C LEU A 1 9.93 -8.57 -3.60
N GLN A 2 11.03 -9.26 -3.92
CA GLN A 2 11.94 -8.86 -5.01
C GLN A 2 11.27 -8.62 -6.36
N LEU A 3 10.20 -9.36 -6.69
CA LEU A 3 9.44 -9.16 -7.93
C LEU A 3 8.71 -7.81 -7.96
N LEU A 4 8.11 -7.40 -6.84
CA LEU A 4 7.40 -6.13 -6.68
C LEU A 4 8.38 -4.95 -6.68
N GLU A 5 9.49 -5.10 -5.96
CA GLU A 5 10.55 -4.08 -5.91
C GLU A 5 11.17 -3.83 -7.30
N ARG A 6 11.38 -4.89 -8.09
CA ARG A 6 11.84 -4.78 -9.49
C ARG A 6 10.83 -4.09 -10.40
N ALA A 7 9.55 -4.14 -10.06
CA ALA A 7 8.48 -3.45 -10.77
C ALA A 7 8.25 -2.00 -10.28
N GLY A 8 9.11 -1.50 -9.39
CA GLY A 8 9.02 -0.13 -8.86
C GLY A 8 8.03 0.03 -7.70
N VAL A 9 7.54 -1.08 -7.13
CA VAL A 9 6.68 -1.06 -5.94
C VAL A 9 7.53 -1.10 -4.68
N GLU A 10 7.36 -0.11 -3.81
CA GLU A 10 7.98 -0.10 -2.48
C GLU A 10 7.12 -0.89 -1.48
N VAL A 11 7.72 -1.90 -0.84
CA VAL A 11 6.99 -2.81 0.07
C VAL A 11 7.33 -2.54 1.53
N PHE A 12 6.32 -2.15 2.31
CA PHE A 12 6.44 -1.91 3.75
C PHE A 12 5.88 -3.08 4.56
N SER A 13 6.61 -3.53 5.59
CA SER A 13 6.16 -4.56 6.52
C SER A 13 6.59 -4.24 7.96
N GLY A 14 5.88 -4.78 8.96
CA GLY A 14 6.22 -4.62 10.38
C GLY A 14 5.72 -3.32 11.04
N ALA A 15 5.12 -2.40 10.28
CA ALA A 15 4.46 -1.21 10.80
C ALA A 15 2.97 -1.22 10.47
N CYS A 16 2.15 -0.56 11.30
CA CYS A 16 0.76 -0.30 10.95
C CYS A 16 0.69 1.04 10.18
N PRO A 17 0.43 1.04 8.86
CA PRO A 17 0.45 2.25 8.05
C PRO A 17 -0.63 3.27 8.43
N VAL A 18 -1.60 2.88 9.26
CA VAL A 18 -2.62 3.79 9.82
C VAL A 18 -2.03 4.80 10.79
N VAL A 19 -0.94 4.45 11.49
CA VAL A 19 -0.32 5.29 12.52
C VAL A 19 1.11 5.71 12.17
N ALA A 20 1.67 5.16 11.10
CA ALA A 20 2.94 5.62 10.56
C ALA A 20 2.71 6.95 9.80
N PRO A 21 3.71 7.86 9.75
CA PRO A 21 3.59 9.15 9.07
C PRO A 21 3.71 8.98 7.54
N ILE A 22 2.80 8.18 6.98
CA ILE A 22 2.83 7.79 5.57
C ILE A 22 2.55 8.96 4.65
N GLU A 23 1.85 10.00 5.11
CA GLU A 23 1.59 11.25 4.40
C GLU A 23 2.86 11.87 3.79
N ASN A 24 4.00 11.72 4.47
CA ASN A 24 5.30 12.26 4.05
C ASN A 24 6.01 11.40 2.99
N LEU A 25 5.49 10.20 2.71
CA LEU A 25 6.09 9.31 1.74
C LEU A 25 5.73 9.74 0.31
N PRO A 26 6.66 9.59 -0.66
CA PRO A 26 6.56 10.19 -1.99
C PRO A 26 5.50 9.54 -2.91
N PHE A 27 4.78 8.52 -2.42
CA PHE A 27 3.74 7.83 -3.18
C PHE A 27 2.35 8.44 -2.96
N SER A 28 1.54 8.47 -4.03
CA SER A 28 0.18 9.01 -4.03
C SER A 28 -0.91 7.96 -3.75
N SER A 29 -0.60 6.68 -3.95
CA SER A 29 -1.56 5.57 -3.91
C SER A 29 -1.01 4.36 -3.18
N ILE A 30 -1.88 3.62 -2.50
CA ILE A 30 -1.55 2.42 -1.71
C ILE A 30 -2.48 1.27 -2.10
N ALA A 31 -1.92 0.10 -2.41
CA ALA A 31 -2.66 -1.15 -2.50
C ALA A 31 -2.47 -1.95 -1.20
N THR A 32 -3.57 -2.40 -0.58
CA THR A 32 -3.51 -3.13 0.69
C THR A 32 -4.56 -4.24 0.75
N ASN A 33 -4.23 -5.34 1.41
CA ASN A 33 -5.20 -6.40 1.74
C ASN A 33 -5.84 -6.20 3.13
N SER A 34 -5.52 -5.10 3.82
CA SER A 34 -6.04 -4.80 5.15
C SER A 34 -7.24 -3.87 5.05
N ALA A 35 -8.42 -4.37 5.41
CA ALA A 35 -9.65 -3.56 5.47
C ALA A 35 -9.50 -2.37 6.44
N LYS A 36 -8.76 -2.53 7.54
CA LYS A 36 -8.44 -1.45 8.47
C LYS A 36 -7.63 -0.34 7.79
N ALA A 37 -6.58 -0.71 7.07
CA ALA A 37 -5.76 0.26 6.35
C ALA A 37 -6.58 0.98 5.26
N ALA A 38 -7.35 0.23 4.48
CA ALA A 38 -8.23 0.78 3.45
C ALA A 38 -9.28 1.76 4.00
N HIS A 39 -9.77 1.53 5.21
CA HIS A 39 -10.76 2.40 5.85
C HIS A 39 -10.16 3.71 6.39
N TYR A 40 -9.02 3.65 7.09
CA TYR A 40 -8.50 4.81 7.83
C TYR A 40 -7.53 5.68 7.03
N ILE A 41 -6.69 5.08 6.18
CA ILE A 41 -5.62 5.81 5.48
C ILE A 41 -6.15 6.94 4.58
N PRO A 42 -7.24 6.79 3.81
CA PRO A 42 -7.74 7.87 2.96
C PRO A 42 -8.06 9.14 3.76
N SER A 43 -8.71 8.99 4.91
CA SER A 43 -9.11 10.10 5.78
C SER A 43 -7.95 10.72 6.56
N LEU A 44 -6.92 9.93 6.89
CA LEU A 44 -5.80 10.38 7.74
C LEU A 44 -4.65 10.99 6.95
N SER A 45 -4.40 10.52 5.73
CA SER A 45 -3.20 10.89 4.95
C SER A 45 -3.51 11.55 3.61
N GLY A 46 -4.79 11.59 3.19
CA GLY A 46 -5.20 12.09 1.88
C GLY A 46 -4.74 11.23 0.68
N LYS A 47 -4.14 10.06 0.95
CA LYS A 47 -3.68 9.14 -0.11
C LYS A 47 -4.82 8.28 -0.64
N SER A 48 -4.74 7.94 -1.92
CA SER A 48 -5.70 7.00 -2.53
C SER A 48 -5.40 5.58 -2.08
N VAL A 49 -6.42 4.80 -1.73
CA VAL A 49 -6.24 3.43 -1.25
C VAL A 49 -7.13 2.46 -1.99
N MET A 50 -6.55 1.33 -2.38
CA MET A 50 -7.23 0.22 -3.03
C MET A 50 -7.19 -1.01 -2.11
N LEU A 51 -8.36 -1.55 -1.78
CA LEU A 51 -8.48 -2.81 -1.05
C LEU A 51 -8.49 -3.97 -2.05
N VAL A 52 -7.39 -4.72 -2.12
CA VAL A 52 -7.25 -5.88 -3.02
C VAL A 52 -6.48 -7.01 -2.34
N SER A 53 -6.65 -8.24 -2.80
CA SER A 53 -5.92 -9.36 -2.23
C SER A 53 -4.43 -9.29 -2.55
N LEU A 54 -3.57 -9.85 -1.69
CA LEU A 54 -2.13 -9.92 -1.99
C LEU A 54 -1.83 -10.61 -3.33
N LYS A 55 -2.64 -11.59 -3.71
CA LYS A 55 -2.50 -12.28 -4.99
C LYS A 55 -2.71 -11.31 -6.16
N GLU A 56 -3.77 -10.51 -6.11
CA GLU A 56 -4.07 -9.50 -7.13
C GLU A 56 -2.98 -8.42 -7.15
N ILE A 57 -2.47 -7.95 -6.01
CA ILE A 57 -1.33 -6.99 -5.98
C ILE A 57 -0.14 -7.58 -6.73
N VAL A 58 0.23 -8.82 -6.46
CA VAL A 58 1.36 -9.44 -7.16
C VAL A 58 1.05 -9.56 -8.65
N GLN A 59 -0.15 -10.01 -9.04
CA GLN A 59 -0.50 -10.17 -10.45
C GLN A 59 -0.51 -8.84 -11.22
N GLU A 60 -1.18 -7.82 -10.69
CA GLU A 60 -1.34 -6.51 -11.36
C GLU A 60 -0.03 -5.73 -11.47
N PHE A 61 0.84 -5.81 -10.46
CA PHE A 61 2.02 -4.95 -10.37
C PHE A 61 3.35 -5.67 -10.68
N THR A 62 3.34 -6.92 -11.14
CA THR A 62 4.58 -7.63 -11.53
C THR A 62 4.52 -8.32 -12.89
N SER A 63 3.40 -8.19 -13.60
CA SER A 63 3.22 -8.74 -14.95
C SER A 63 3.84 -7.86 -16.02
#